data_AF-A0A3N9NST3-F1
#
_entry.id   AF-A0A3N9NST3-F1
#
_cell.length_a   1.000
_cell.length_b   1.000
_cell.length_c   1.000
_cell.angle_alpha   90.00
_cell.angle_beta   90.00
_cell.angle_gamma   90.00
#
_symmetry.space_group_name_H-M   'P 1'
#
loop_
_entity.id
_entity.type
_entity.pdbx_description
1 polymer ?
#
loop_
_entity_poly.entity_id
_entity_poly.type
_entity_poly.pdbx_seq_one_letter_code
_entity_poly.pdbx_strand_id
1 'polypeptide(L)'
;EWLFFISVPFACLFIWEILTFFLAGRALKVFDHLRLLALLIMPLGVWIAATGKEYTGIVLIVFSLVLLLDKLLKTDITLDGRYYAFLAIQIGLTLIFNGYLTARSVVLYDQSYQLDFRIVTIPVEDFLYGISHILLTIIVYTKMKGRLGG
;
A
#
# COMPACT_ATOMS: atom_id res chain seq x y z
N GLU A 1 -6.59 -14.40 -13.48
CA GLU A 1 -5.83 -13.61 -12.51
C GLU A 1 -5.51 -12.19 -12.96
N TRP A 2 -5.15 -11.91 -14.22
CA TRP A 2 -4.83 -10.55 -14.71
C TRP A 2 -5.88 -9.46 -14.41
N LEU A 3 -7.17 -9.80 -14.47
CA LEU A 3 -8.26 -8.87 -14.18
C LEU A 3 -8.22 -8.33 -12.75
N PHE A 4 -7.69 -9.09 -11.79
CA PHE A 4 -7.54 -8.65 -10.40
C PHE A 4 -6.68 -7.38 -10.29
N PHE A 5 -5.61 -7.31 -11.08
CA PHE A 5 -4.68 -6.17 -11.10
C PHE A 5 -5.26 -4.91 -11.74
N ILE A 6 -6.44 -4.99 -12.34
CA ILE A 6 -7.12 -3.83 -12.94
C ILE A 6 -8.40 -3.51 -12.16
N SER A 7 -9.22 -4.52 -11.84
CA SER A 7 -10.49 -4.34 -11.17
C SER A 7 -10.36 -3.87 -9.73
N VAL A 8 -9.40 -4.43 -8.97
CA VAL A 8 -9.19 -4.05 -7.57
C VAL A 8 -8.67 -2.61 -7.45
N PRO A 9 -7.61 -2.20 -8.18
CA PRO A 9 -7.17 -0.81 -8.15
C PRO A 9 -8.26 0.17 -8.58
N PHE A 10 -9.04 -0.18 -9.61
CA PHE A 10 -10.15 0.65 -10.07
C PHE A 10 -11.26 0.81 -9.01
N ALA A 11 -11.67 -0.28 -8.37
CA ALA A 11 -12.66 -0.24 -7.28
C ALA A 11 -12.14 0.59 -6.08
N CYS A 12 -10.85 0.44 -5.75
CA CYS A 12 -10.19 1.24 -4.72
C CYS A 12 -10.17 2.74 -5.07
N LEU A 13 -9.88 3.11 -6.32
CA LEU A 13 -9.95 4.49 -6.79
C LEU A 13 -11.37 5.07 -6.67
N PHE A 14 -12.40 4.28 -6.97
CA PHE A 14 -13.79 4.72 -6.81
C PHE A 14 -14.13 5.01 -5.34
N ILE A 15 -13.71 4.15 -4.41
CA ILE A 15 -13.89 4.39 -2.97
C ILE A 15 -13.13 5.65 -2.53
N TRP A 16 -11.91 5.84 -3.02
CA TRP A 16 -11.12 7.04 -2.76
C TRP A 16 -11.84 8.32 -3.22
N GLU A 17 -12.41 8.33 -4.43
CA GLU A 17 -13.18 9.47 -4.94
C GLU A 17 -14.45 9.75 -4.09
N ILE A 18 -15.16 8.70 -3.67
CA ILE A 18 -16.31 8.86 -2.76
C ILE A 18 -15.86 9.48 -1.44
N LEU A 19 -14.80 8.97 -0.81
CA LEU A 19 -14.32 9.51 0.46
C LEU A 19 -13.84 10.95 0.32
N THR A 20 -13.16 11.28 -0.78
CA THR A 20 -12.70 12.65 -1.02
C THR A 20 -13.83 13.63 -1.33
N PHE A 21 -14.97 13.14 -1.83
CA PHE A 21 -16.19 13.91 -2.02
C PHE A 21 -16.95 14.16 -0.70
N PHE A 22 -17.06 13.15 0.18
CA PHE A 22 -17.85 13.27 1.42
C PHE A 22 -17.07 13.81 2.62
N LEU A 23 -15.75 13.59 2.68
CA LEU A 23 -14.93 14.00 3.82
C LEU A 23 -14.17 15.29 3.53
N ALA A 24 -14.13 16.17 4.53
CA ALA A 24 -13.25 17.34 4.50
C ALA A 24 -11.78 16.91 4.66
N GLY A 25 -10.93 17.32 3.72
CA GLY A 25 -9.49 17.07 3.80
C GLY A 25 -8.85 17.78 4.99
N ARG A 26 -7.94 17.10 5.69
CA ARG A 26 -7.09 17.69 6.74
C ARG A 26 -5.64 17.29 6.49
N ALA A 27 -4.76 18.28 6.40
CA ALA A 27 -3.33 18.02 6.27
C ALA A 27 -2.74 17.61 7.63
N LEU A 28 -2.20 16.40 7.70
CA LEU A 28 -1.56 15.83 8.87
C LEU A 28 -0.04 15.97 8.74
N LYS A 29 0.48 17.17 9.03
CA LYS A 29 1.91 17.53 8.87
C LYS A 29 2.88 16.65 9.68
N VAL A 30 2.41 16.03 10.77
CA VAL A 30 3.20 15.08 11.58
C VAL A 30 3.74 13.92 10.73
N PHE A 31 3.01 13.53 9.68
CA PHE A 31 3.41 12.42 8.82
C PHE A 31 4.48 12.77 7.78
N ASP A 32 4.85 14.04 7.60
CA ASP A 32 5.92 14.41 6.64
C ASP A 32 7.29 13.92 7.12
N HIS A 33 7.58 14.05 8.41
CA HIS A 33 8.80 13.50 9.00
C HIS A 33 8.79 11.96 9.02
N LEU A 34 7.64 11.34 9.34
CA LEU A 34 7.49 9.88 9.35
C LEU A 34 7.74 9.25 7.98
N ARG A 35 7.26 9.89 6.92
CA ARG A 35 7.49 9.48 5.54
C ARG A 35 8.97 9.57 5.13
N LEU A 36 9.71 10.59 5.58
CA LEU A 36 11.15 10.67 5.33
C LEU A 36 11.91 9.58 6.10
N LEU A 37 11.50 9.30 7.35
CA LEU A 37 12.06 8.20 8.13
C LEU A 37 11.77 6.84 7.46
N ALA A 38 10.67 6.71 6.74
CA ALA A 38 10.37 5.49 5.99
C ALA A 38 11.40 5.21 4.87
N LEU A 39 12.21 6.18 4.44
CA LEU A 39 13.33 5.92 3.52
C LEU A 39 14.46 5.11 4.17
N LEU A 40 14.58 5.16 5.49
CA LEU A 40 15.51 4.32 6.24
C LEU A 40 15.11 2.84 6.25
N ILE A 41 13.86 2.53 5.86
CA ILE A 41 13.38 1.16 5.70
C ILE A 41 13.93 0.52 4.41
N MET A 42 14.32 1.33 3.42
CA MET A 42 14.86 0.85 2.15
C MET A 42 16.15 0.01 2.32
N PRO A 43 17.22 0.47 3.01
CA PRO A 43 18.41 -0.35 3.23
C PRO A 43 18.13 -1.59 4.09
N LEU A 44 17.17 -1.52 5.01
CA LEU A 44 16.72 -2.68 5.78
C LEU A 44 16.07 -3.73 4.85
N GLY A 45 15.22 -3.29 3.91
CA GLY A 45 14.63 -4.18 2.91
C GLY A 45 15.68 -4.85 2.02
N VAL A 46 16.71 -4.13 1.60
CA VAL A 46 17.85 -4.70 0.84
C VAL A 46 18.59 -5.75 1.66
N TRP A 47 18.85 -5.47 2.94
CA TRP A 47 19.50 -6.43 3.83
C TRP A 47 18.66 -7.70 4.04
N ILE A 48 17.35 -7.56 4.25
CA ILE A 48 16.43 -8.71 4.41
C ILE A 48 16.32 -9.52 3.11
N ALA A 49 16.30 -8.86 1.95
CA ALA A 49 16.34 -9.59 0.67
C ALA A 49 17.61 -10.44 0.56
N ALA A 50 18.76 -9.92 1.00
CA ALA A 50 20.04 -10.61 0.97
C ALA A 50 20.14 -11.81 1.94
N THR A 51 19.25 -11.94 2.93
CA THR A 51 19.20 -13.11 3.83
C THR A 51 18.37 -14.28 3.28
N GLY A 52 17.87 -14.17 2.05
CA GLY A 52 17.00 -15.18 1.41
C GLY A 52 15.51 -14.90 1.58
N LYS A 53 15.13 -13.86 2.33
CA LYS A 53 13.74 -13.42 2.51
C LYS A 53 13.36 -12.36 1.47
N GLU A 54 13.47 -12.75 0.20
CA GLU A 54 13.34 -11.85 -0.95
C GLU A 54 11.98 -11.13 -0.98
N TYR A 55 10.88 -11.81 -0.68
CA TYR A 55 9.55 -11.21 -0.73
C TYR A 55 9.41 -10.09 0.30
N THR A 56 9.81 -10.35 1.55
CA THR A 56 9.82 -9.34 2.62
C THR A 56 10.69 -8.15 2.24
N GLY A 57 11.90 -8.41 1.72
CA GLY A 57 12.82 -7.35 1.33
C GLY A 57 12.28 -6.48 0.20
N ILE A 58 11.72 -7.09 -0.84
CA ILE A 58 11.12 -6.39 -1.98
C ILE A 58 9.93 -5.54 -1.53
N VAL A 59 9.03 -6.08 -0.71
CA VAL A 59 7.85 -5.34 -0.22
C VAL A 59 8.27 -4.10 0.57
N LEU A 60 9.28 -4.20 1.43
CA LEU A 60 9.81 -3.06 2.20
C LEU A 60 10.46 -2.00 1.30
N ILE A 61 11.21 -2.42 0.28
CA ILE A 61 11.80 -1.51 -0.71
C ILE A 61 10.70 -0.78 -1.48
N VAL A 62 9.71 -1.53 -2.01
CA VAL A 62 8.60 -0.96 -2.79
C VAL A 62 7.79 0.02 -1.95
N PHE A 63 7.45 -0.34 -0.71
CA PHE A 63 6.75 0.56 0.21
C PHE A 63 7.51 1.87 0.41
N SER A 64 8.83 1.79 0.66
CA SER A 64 9.69 2.97 0.82
C SER A 64 9.74 3.83 -0.43
N LEU A 65 9.80 3.21 -1.62
CA LEU A 65 9.80 3.91 -2.90
C LEU A 65 8.47 4.60 -3.19
N VAL A 66 7.33 3.97 -2.89
CA VAL A 66 6.01 4.59 -3.06
C VAL A 66 5.86 5.81 -2.15
N LEU A 67 6.33 5.72 -0.91
CA LEU A 67 6.40 6.86 0.01
C LEU A 67 7.39 7.93 -0.45
N LEU A 68 8.42 7.62 -1.24
CA LEU A 68 9.25 8.64 -1.87
C LEU A 68 8.50 9.33 -3.01
N LEU A 69 7.87 8.54 -3.88
CA LEU A 69 7.17 9.01 -5.07
C LEU A 69 6.07 10.00 -4.75
N ASP A 70 5.28 9.78 -3.70
CA ASP A 70 4.21 10.70 -3.33
C ASP A 70 4.72 12.14 -2.99
N LYS A 71 5.99 12.33 -2.62
CA LYS A 71 6.60 13.63 -2.26
C LYS A 71 7.31 14.22 -3.44
N LEU A 72 8.00 13.39 -4.20
CA LEU A 72 8.59 13.81 -5.47
C LEU A 72 7.49 14.31 -6.43
N LEU A 73 6.35 13.63 -6.47
CA LEU A 73 5.22 14.02 -7.33
C LEU A 73 4.34 15.11 -6.72
N LYS A 74 4.57 15.46 -5.44
CA LYS A 74 3.82 16.45 -4.65
C LYS A 74 2.31 16.15 -4.62
N THR A 75 1.97 14.87 -4.50
CA THR A 75 0.57 14.44 -4.39
C THR A 75 0.09 14.49 -2.94
N ASP A 76 1.00 14.37 -1.98
CA ASP A 76 0.76 14.51 -0.53
C ASP A 76 -0.40 13.66 0.00
N ILE A 77 -0.68 12.51 -0.63
CA ILE A 77 -1.77 11.59 -0.28
C ILE A 77 -1.60 11.08 1.14
N THR A 78 -0.38 10.74 1.54
CA THR A 78 -0.10 10.24 2.90
C THR A 78 -0.24 11.32 3.97
N LEU A 79 -0.27 12.59 3.58
CA LEU A 79 -0.54 13.71 4.49
C LEU A 79 -2.03 14.05 4.56
N ASP A 80 -2.85 13.51 3.66
CA ASP A 80 -4.29 13.71 3.67
C ASP A 80 -4.96 12.82 4.71
N GLY A 81 -5.64 13.41 5.69
CA GLY A 81 -6.42 12.67 6.69
C GLY A 81 -7.44 11.70 6.09
N ARG A 82 -7.94 11.99 4.88
CA ARG A 82 -8.89 11.12 4.16
C ARG A 82 -8.25 9.79 3.75
N TYR A 83 -6.94 9.79 3.50
CA TYR A 83 -6.21 8.57 3.17
C TYR A 83 -6.24 7.56 4.32
N TYR A 84 -6.26 8.00 5.58
CA TYR A 84 -6.31 7.08 6.72
C TYR A 84 -7.69 6.45 6.90
N ALA A 85 -8.76 7.17 6.56
CA ALA A 85 -10.11 6.58 6.48
C ALA A 85 -10.18 5.54 5.35
N PHE A 86 -9.61 5.85 4.18
CA PHE A 86 -9.47 4.91 3.08
C PHE A 86 -8.65 3.67 3.47
N LEU A 87 -7.51 3.88 4.13
CA LEU A 87 -6.60 2.83 4.58
C LEU A 87 -7.29 1.87 5.56
N ALA A 88 -8.14 2.38 6.46
CA ALA A 88 -8.92 1.54 7.36
C ALA A 88 -9.90 0.63 6.59
N ILE A 89 -10.57 1.16 5.57
CA ILE A 89 -11.43 0.36 4.67
C ILE A 89 -10.60 -0.69 3.94
N GLN A 90 -9.47 -0.29 3.35
CA GLN A 90 -8.58 -1.19 2.63
C GLN A 90 -8.11 -2.35 3.52
N ILE A 91 -7.64 -2.07 4.74
CA ILE A 91 -7.21 -3.10 5.69
C ILE A 91 -8.38 -4.04 6.04
N GLY A 92 -9.58 -3.50 6.25
CA GLY A 92 -10.78 -4.30 6.50
C GLY A 92 -11.10 -5.25 5.36
N LEU A 93 -11.05 -4.78 4.11
CA LEU A 93 -11.27 -5.62 2.93
C LEU A 93 -10.17 -6.67 2.78
N THR A 94 -8.91 -6.32 3.03
CA THR A 94 -7.78 -7.26 3.04
C THR A 94 -8.01 -8.39 4.05
N LEU A 95 -8.42 -8.06 5.28
CA LEU A 95 -8.70 -9.06 6.31
C LEU A 95 -9.80 -10.04 5.88
N ILE A 96 -10.86 -9.54 5.25
CA ILE A 96 -11.99 -10.36 4.80
C ILE A 96 -11.57 -11.26 3.63
N PHE A 97 -11.05 -10.67 2.54
CA PHE A 97 -10.80 -11.40 1.30
C PHE A 97 -9.50 -12.20 1.33
N ASN A 98 -8.38 -11.59 1.72
CA ASN A 98 -7.11 -12.34 1.81
C ASN A 98 -7.15 -13.34 2.97
N GLY A 99 -7.87 -13.05 4.06
CA GLY A 99 -8.09 -14.01 5.13
C GLY A 99 -8.80 -15.25 4.62
N TYR A 100 -9.90 -15.07 3.88
CA TYR A 100 -10.63 -16.18 3.27
C TYR A 100 -9.79 -16.98 2.26
N LEU A 101 -9.06 -16.30 1.36
CA LEU A 101 -8.26 -16.94 0.32
C LEU A 101 -7.07 -17.74 0.89
N THR A 102 -6.38 -17.16 1.88
CA THR A 102 -5.23 -17.82 2.54
C THR A 102 -5.67 -18.98 3.42
N ALA A 103 -6.81 -18.88 4.11
CA ALA A 103 -7.37 -19.97 4.90
C ALA A 103 -7.76 -21.20 4.07
N ARG A 104 -8.08 -21.00 2.79
CA ARG A 104 -8.42 -22.08 1.84
C ARG A 104 -7.20 -22.66 1.12
N SER A 105 -5.99 -22.20 1.46
CA SER A 105 -4.72 -22.57 0.79
C SER A 105 -4.76 -22.42 -0.74
N VAL A 106 -5.61 -21.51 -1.24
CA VAL A 106 -5.70 -21.21 -2.67
C VAL A 106 -4.45 -20.48 -3.13
N VAL A 107 -3.87 -19.66 -2.24
CA VAL A 107 -2.56 -19.03 -2.43
C VAL A 107 -1.56 -19.76 -1.55
N LEU A 108 -0.65 -20.50 -2.18
CA LEU A 108 0.44 -21.20 -1.50
C LEU A 108 1.65 -20.28 -1.47
N TYR A 109 2.18 -20.05 -0.26
CA TYR A 109 3.40 -19.30 -0.08
C TYR A 109 4.50 -20.24 0.33
N ASP A 110 5.65 -20.13 -0.34
CA ASP A 110 6.85 -20.81 0.10
C ASP A 110 7.45 -20.04 1.28
N GLN A 111 7.56 -20.71 2.43
CA GLN A 111 8.08 -20.14 3.68
C GLN A 111 9.54 -19.70 3.57
N SER A 112 10.27 -20.17 2.55
CA SER A 112 11.66 -19.78 2.33
C SER A 112 11.81 -18.28 2.02
N TYR A 113 10.83 -17.65 1.35
CA TYR A 113 10.97 -16.28 0.84
C TYR A 113 10.32 -15.17 1.69
N GLN A 114 9.53 -15.54 2.70
CA GLN A 114 8.77 -14.60 3.56
C GLN A 114 9.05 -14.83 5.04
N LEU A 115 8.70 -13.87 5.89
CA LEU A 115 8.75 -14.07 7.34
C LEU A 115 7.68 -15.06 7.79
N ASP A 116 7.93 -15.77 8.89
CA ASP A 116 6.96 -16.69 9.49
C ASP A 116 5.86 -15.97 10.28
N PHE A 117 5.76 -14.65 10.14
CA PHE A 117 4.80 -13.84 10.88
C PHE A 117 3.52 -13.61 10.07
N ARG A 118 2.37 -13.94 10.69
CA ARG A 118 1.05 -13.87 10.05
C ARG A 118 0.05 -13.17 10.96
N ILE A 119 -0.84 -12.39 10.36
CA ILE A 119 -2.04 -11.88 11.00
C ILE A 119 -3.20 -12.76 10.57
N VAL A 120 -3.80 -13.49 11.50
CA VAL A 120 -4.76 -14.58 11.22
C VAL A 120 -4.11 -15.65 10.35
N THR A 121 -4.36 -15.67 9.04
CA THR A 121 -3.76 -16.58 8.07
C THR A 121 -2.90 -15.85 7.03
N ILE A 122 -2.92 -14.51 7.05
CA ILE A 122 -2.35 -13.65 6.02
C ILE A 122 -0.91 -13.27 6.40
N PRO A 123 0.09 -13.46 5.52
CA PRO A 123 1.43 -12.92 5.72
C PRO A 123 1.40 -11.41 5.96
N VAL A 124 2.26 -10.89 6.83
CA VAL A 124 2.27 -9.44 7.12
C VAL A 124 2.73 -8.61 5.93
N GLU A 125 3.57 -9.21 5.10
CA GLU A 125 4.03 -8.65 3.83
C GLU A 125 2.86 -8.32 2.89
N ASP A 126 1.79 -9.12 2.87
CA ASP A 126 0.64 -8.88 1.99
C ASP A 126 -0.10 -7.58 2.32
N PHE A 127 -0.12 -7.17 3.59
CA PHE A 127 -0.68 -5.88 3.97
C PHE A 127 0.17 -4.74 3.42
N LEU A 128 1.49 -4.81 3.59
CA LEU A 128 2.41 -3.81 3.06
C LEU A 128 2.39 -3.76 1.53
N TYR A 129 2.33 -4.92 0.87
CA TYR A 129 2.16 -5.03 -0.57
C TYR A 129 0.86 -4.35 -1.03
N GLY A 130 -0.27 -4.72 -0.42
CA GLY A 130 -1.57 -4.15 -0.75
C GLY A 130 -1.61 -2.64 -0.57
N ILE A 131 -1.09 -2.15 0.55
CA ILE A 131 -1.01 -0.70 0.85
C ILE A 131 -0.16 0.00 -0.21
N SER A 132 1.04 -0.52 -0.50
CA SER A 132 1.95 0.07 -1.50
C SER A 132 1.32 0.13 -2.89
N HIS A 133 0.67 -0.95 -3.30
CA HIS A 133 0.06 -1.07 -4.62
C HIS A 133 -1.10 -0.07 -4.82
N ILE A 134 -2.00 0.01 -3.84
CA ILE A 134 -3.15 0.92 -3.92
C ILE A 134 -2.73 2.38 -3.71
N LEU A 135 -1.80 2.66 -2.79
CA LEU A 135 -1.25 3.99 -2.62
C LEU A 135 -0.59 4.49 -3.91
N LEU A 136 0.23 3.66 -4.56
CA LEU A 136 0.82 3.98 -5.87
C LEU A 136 -0.25 4.30 -6.91
N THR A 137 -1.32 3.51 -6.94
CA THR A 137 -2.46 3.74 -7.84
C THR A 137 -3.09 5.12 -7.61
N ILE A 138 -3.36 5.49 -6.35
CA ILE A 138 -3.94 6.79 -5.98
C ILE A 138 -2.99 7.94 -6.35
N ILE A 139 -1.69 7.79 -6.11
CA ILE A 139 -0.66 8.79 -6.46
C ILE A 139 -0.67 9.05 -7.96
N VAL A 140 -0.56 7.98 -8.76
CA VAL A 140 -0.53 8.08 -10.23
C VAL A 140 -1.83 8.72 -10.74
N TYR A 141 -2.97 8.24 -10.26
CA TYR A 141 -4.28 8.79 -10.61
C TYR A 141 -4.39 10.28 -10.27
N THR A 142 -4.02 10.68 -9.06
CA THR A 142 -4.08 12.09 -8.61
C THR A 142 -3.18 12.97 -9.46
N LYS A 143 -1.98 12.49 -9.79
CA LYS A 143 -1.05 13.21 -10.66
C LYS A 143 -1.59 13.37 -12.09
N MET A 144 -2.22 12.34 -12.63
CA MET A 144 -2.84 12.39 -13.96
C MET A 144 -4.06 13.32 -13.99
N LYS A 145 -4.93 13.25 -12.98
CA LYS A 145 -6.11 14.12 -12.83
C LYS A 145 -5.71 15.59 -12.78
N GLY A 146 -4.67 15.93 -12.01
CA GLY A 146 -4.15 17.30 -11.92
C GLY A 146 -3.56 17.84 -13.23
N ARG A 147 -3.18 16.97 -14.19
CA ARG A 147 -2.67 17.38 -15.52
C ARG A 147 -3.77 17.56 -16.57
N LEU A 148 -4.95 17.00 -16.34
CA LEU A 148 -6.09 17.05 -17.27
C LEU A 148 -7.05 18.21 -16.95
N GLY A 149 -6.99 18.76 -15.73
CA GLY A 149 -7.82 19.89 -15.28
C GLY A 149 -7.13 21.26 -15.28
N GLY A 150 -5.97 21.39 -15.91
CA GLY A 150 -5.25 22.65 -16.12
C GLY A 150 -4.95 22.86 -17.58
#